data_AF-A0A536NCV8-F1
#
_entry.id   AF-A0A536NCV8-F1
#
_cell.length_a   1.000
_cell.length_b   1.000
_cell.length_c   1.000
_cell.angle_alpha   90.00
_cell.angle_beta   90.00
_cell.angle_gamma   90.00
#
_symmetry.space_group_name_H-M   'P 1'
#
loop_
_entity.id
_entity.type
_entity.pdbx_description
1 polymer ?
#
loop_
_entity_poly.entity_id
_entity_poly.type
_entity_poly.pdbx_seq_one_letter_code
_entity_poly.pdbx_strand_id
1 'polypeptide(L)'
;AAIAAIHDEATRAEDTDWRQIMLLYELLVGLSPNPMVTLNQAVAVAMVYGAQAGLDLLRTLEGDDRIAGHHRLDAVRAHLLEMAGDHAAARSAYQLAARRTTSLPEQRYLDARAARLEEPARQPD
;
A
#
# COMPACT_ATOMS: atom_id res chain seq x y z
N ALA A 1 -4.27 -10.83 -4.63
CA ALA A 1 -5.30 -10.82 -3.58
C ALA A 1 -5.27 -9.54 -2.73
N ALA A 2 -4.16 -8.99 -2.22
CA ALA A 2 -4.18 -7.66 -1.57
C ALA A 2 -4.05 -6.47 -2.56
N ILE A 3 -3.33 -6.63 -3.68
CA ILE A 3 -3.31 -5.62 -4.76
C ILE A 3 -4.68 -5.47 -5.42
N ALA A 4 -5.48 -6.55 -5.45
CA ALA A 4 -6.87 -6.46 -5.86
C ALA A 4 -7.65 -5.54 -4.91
N ALA A 5 -7.46 -5.60 -3.59
CA ALA A 5 -8.12 -4.70 -2.63
C ALA A 5 -7.67 -3.22 -2.71
N ILE A 6 -6.51 -2.94 -3.31
CA ILE A 6 -6.08 -1.55 -3.62
C ILE A 6 -6.74 -1.05 -4.92
N HIS A 7 -6.99 -1.94 -5.88
CA HIS A 7 -7.66 -1.59 -7.15
C HIS A 7 -9.18 -1.72 -7.11
N ASP A 8 -9.68 -2.57 -6.23
CA ASP A 8 -11.06 -2.90 -5.93
C ASP A 8 -11.28 -2.36 -4.53
N GLU A 9 -11.56 -1.05 -4.45
CA GLU A 9 -12.22 -0.47 -3.28
C GLU A 9 -13.53 -1.23 -3.10
N ALA A 10 -13.46 -2.36 -2.38
CA ALA A 10 -14.61 -3.08 -1.89
C ALA A 10 -15.46 -2.10 -1.10
N THR A 11 -16.77 -2.26 -1.17
CA THR A 11 -17.78 -1.28 -0.79
C THR A 11 -17.52 -0.56 0.54
N ARG A 12 -16.84 -1.17 1.54
CA ARG A 12 -16.03 -0.48 2.57
C ARG A 12 -14.86 -1.36 3.04
N ALA A 13 -13.67 -0.78 3.26
CA ALA A 13 -12.49 -1.51 3.76
C ALA A 13 -12.70 -2.16 5.16
N GLU A 14 -13.59 -1.59 5.97
CA GLU A 14 -13.92 -2.06 7.33
C GLU A 14 -14.74 -3.37 7.36
N ASP A 15 -15.34 -3.76 6.24
CA ASP A 15 -16.11 -5.01 6.14
C ASP A 15 -15.23 -6.23 5.82
N THR A 16 -13.92 -6.01 5.61
CA THR A 16 -12.96 -7.07 5.26
C THR A 16 -12.36 -7.69 6.52
N ASP A 17 -12.33 -9.03 6.62
CA ASP A 17 -11.61 -9.74 7.69
C ASP A 17 -10.09 -9.71 7.45
N TRP A 18 -9.49 -8.59 7.82
CA TRP A 18 -8.06 -8.37 7.67
C TRP A 18 -7.19 -9.34 8.48
N ARG A 19 -7.70 -9.85 9.61
CA ARG A 19 -6.99 -10.83 10.44
C ARG A 19 -6.88 -12.16 9.70
N GLN A 20 -7.96 -12.62 9.08
CA GLN A 20 -7.93 -13.82 8.26
C GLN A 20 -7.01 -13.66 7.04
N ILE A 21 -7.04 -12.51 6.37
CA ILE A 21 -6.14 -12.23 5.23
C ILE A 21 -4.67 -12.23 5.65
N MET A 22 -4.34 -11.62 6.80
CA MET A 22 -2.98 -11.61 7.34
C MET A 22 -2.44 -13.02 7.58
N LEU A 23 -3.22 -13.87 8.24
CA LEU A 23 -2.84 -15.27 8.53
C LEU A 23 -2.60 -16.08 7.25
N LEU A 24 -3.40 -15.85 6.21
CA LEU A 24 -3.18 -16.50 4.90
C LEU A 24 -1.86 -16.06 4.26
N TYR A 25 -1.50 -14.79 4.38
CA TYR A 25 -0.22 -14.29 3.87
C TYR A 25 0.98 -14.79 4.68
N GLU A 26 0.87 -14.87 6.01
CA GLU A 26 1.91 -15.46 6.87
C GLU A 26 2.21 -16.90 6.48
N LEU A 27 1.16 -17.71 6.24
CA LEU A 27 1.30 -19.08 5.77
C LEU A 27 1.99 -19.15 4.40
N LEU A 28 1.66 -18.25 3.47
CA LEU A 28 2.28 -18.21 2.14
C LEU A 28 3.76 -17.81 2.18
N VAL A 29 4.16 -16.86 3.03
CA VAL A 29 5.57 -16.48 3.20
C VAL A 29 6.40 -17.64 3.73
N GLY A 30 5.85 -18.41 4.67
CA GLY A 30 6.52 -19.60 5.21
C GLY A 30 6.70 -20.72 4.19
N LEU A 31 5.82 -20.82 3.18
CA LEU A 31 5.88 -21.83 2.13
C LEU A 31 6.76 -21.43 0.94
N SER A 32 6.82 -20.15 0.59
CA SER A 32 7.67 -19.64 -0.49
C SER A 32 8.08 -18.18 -0.24
N PRO A 33 9.38 -17.89 -0.03
CA PRO A 33 9.86 -16.53 0.20
C PRO A 33 9.81 -15.70 -1.10
N ASN A 34 8.66 -15.08 -1.33
CA ASN A 34 8.38 -14.23 -2.46
C ASN A 34 8.12 -12.78 -1.97
N PRO A 35 8.88 -11.78 -2.46
CA PRO A 35 8.77 -10.40 -1.99
C PRO A 35 7.40 -9.79 -2.28
N MET A 36 6.68 -10.27 -3.30
CA MET A 36 5.29 -9.87 -3.55
C MET A 36 4.33 -10.37 -2.46
N VAL A 37 4.63 -11.51 -1.83
CA VAL A 37 3.83 -12.04 -0.72
C VAL A 37 4.06 -11.21 0.53
N THR A 38 5.33 -10.91 0.85
CA THR A 38 5.69 -10.01 1.96
C THR A 38 5.13 -8.60 1.76
N LEU A 39 5.12 -8.09 0.51
CA LEU A 39 4.51 -6.80 0.18
C LEU A 39 3.01 -6.79 0.54
N ASN A 40 2.29 -7.85 0.18
CA ASN A 40 0.87 -7.96 0.54
C ASN A 40 0.67 -8.15 2.05
N GLN A 41 1.57 -8.87 2.72
CA GLN A 41 1.55 -9.03 4.18
C GLN A 41 1.69 -7.69 4.90
N ALA A 42 2.53 -6.78 4.41
CA ALA A 42 2.68 -5.44 4.99
C ALA A 42 1.35 -4.66 5.05
N VAL A 43 0.50 -4.80 4.02
CA VAL A 43 -0.85 -4.22 4.03
C VAL A 43 -1.71 -4.87 5.11
N ALA A 44 -1.74 -6.21 5.18
CA ALA A 44 -2.55 -6.90 6.17
C ALA A 44 -2.10 -6.59 7.62
N VAL A 45 -0.80 -6.52 7.87
CA VAL A 45 -0.22 -6.10 9.15
C VAL A 45 -0.64 -4.67 9.49
N ALA A 46 -0.63 -3.75 8.53
CA ALA A 46 -1.09 -2.38 8.76
C ALA A 46 -2.57 -2.31 9.16
N MET A 47 -3.42 -3.12 8.53
CA MET A 47 -4.85 -3.14 8.82
C MET A 47 -5.17 -3.76 10.19
N VAL A 48 -4.31 -4.64 10.71
CA VAL A 48 -4.52 -5.30 12.02
C VAL A 48 -3.82 -4.56 13.16
N TYR A 49 -2.58 -4.13 12.95
CA TYR A 49 -1.69 -3.58 13.98
C TYR A 49 -1.38 -2.09 13.80
N GLY A 50 -1.94 -1.45 12.78
CA GLY A 50 -1.76 -0.03 12.47
C GLY A 50 -0.68 0.22 11.42
N ALA A 51 -0.80 1.36 10.74
CA ALA A 51 0.01 1.74 9.58
C ALA A 51 1.53 1.61 9.81
N GLN A 52 2.00 1.99 11.01
CA GLN A 52 3.41 1.94 11.35
C GLN A 52 3.97 0.50 11.31
N ALA A 53 3.21 -0.49 11.79
CA ALA A 53 3.65 -1.88 11.77
C ALA A 53 3.81 -2.40 10.32
N GLY A 54 2.91 -1.99 9.42
CA GLY A 54 3.04 -2.31 8.00
C GLY A 54 4.24 -1.62 7.33
N LEU A 55 4.47 -0.34 7.65
CA LEU A 55 5.64 0.40 7.15
C LEU A 55 6.96 -0.23 7.62
N ASP A 56 7.01 -0.70 8.87
CA ASP A 56 8.17 -1.37 9.43
C ASP A 56 8.46 -2.68 8.69
N LEU A 57 7.43 -3.47 8.36
CA LEU A 57 7.58 -4.66 7.52
C LEU A 57 7.99 -4.29 6.08
N LEU A 58 7.42 -3.22 5.53
CA LEU A 58 7.73 -2.76 4.18
C LEU A 58 9.20 -2.36 4.02
N ARG A 59 9.83 -1.78 5.05
CA ARG A 59 11.27 -1.44 5.05
C ARG A 59 12.16 -2.66 4.82
N THR A 60 11.73 -3.85 5.22
CA THR A 60 12.50 -5.09 4.98
C THR A 60 12.63 -5.43 3.50
N LEU A 61 11.73 -4.90 2.65
CA LEU A 61 11.73 -5.10 1.20
C LEU A 61 12.54 -4.06 0.43
N GLU A 62 12.97 -2.96 1.07
CA GLU A 62 13.71 -1.90 0.40
C GLU A 62 15.10 -2.34 -0.07
N GLY A 63 15.69 -3.34 0.61
CA GLY A 63 16.97 -3.94 0.24
C GLY A 63 16.85 -5.19 -0.64
N ASP A 64 15.65 -5.60 -1.07
CA ASP A 64 15.46 -6.77 -1.94
C ASP A 64 15.38 -6.33 -3.41
N ASP A 65 16.45 -6.54 -4.17
CA ASP A 65 16.58 -6.15 -5.59
C ASP A 65 15.47 -6.71 -6.48
N ARG A 66 14.77 -7.77 -6.05
CA ARG A 66 13.65 -8.37 -6.81
C ARG A 66 12.41 -7.49 -6.81
N ILE A 67 12.29 -6.55 -5.86
CA ILE A 67 11.13 -5.67 -5.71
C ILE A 67 11.50 -4.20 -5.49
N ALA A 68 12.75 -3.91 -5.16
CA ALA A 68 13.27 -2.55 -5.09
C ALA A 68 13.03 -1.83 -6.42
N GLY A 69 12.44 -0.63 -6.34
CA GLY A 69 12.09 0.16 -7.52
C GLY A 69 10.83 -0.30 -8.28
N HIS A 70 10.14 -1.35 -7.83
CA HIS A 70 8.88 -1.78 -8.44
C HIS A 70 7.72 -0.85 -8.01
N HIS A 71 6.91 -0.37 -8.97
CA HIS A 71 5.80 0.57 -8.70
C HIS A 71 4.86 0.12 -7.58
N ARG A 72 4.61 -1.19 -7.45
CA ARG A 72 3.77 -1.77 -6.39
C ARG A 72 4.32 -1.54 -4.98
N LEU A 73 5.65 -1.55 -4.81
CA LEU A 73 6.28 -1.23 -3.53
C LEU A 73 5.99 0.24 -3.16
N ASP A 74 6.12 1.14 -4.14
CA ASP A 74 5.83 2.56 -3.95
C ASP A 74 4.33 2.82 -3.68
N ALA A 75 3.43 2.09 -4.36
CA ALA A 75 1.99 2.21 -4.17
C ALA A 75 1.54 1.76 -2.77
N VAL A 76 2.07 0.64 -2.26
CA VAL A 76 1.80 0.19 -0.90
C VAL A 76 2.39 1.17 0.12
N ARG A 77 3.63 1.64 -0.10
CA ARG A 77 4.23 2.67 0.77
C ARG A 77 3.34 3.90 0.86
N ALA A 78 2.85 4.39 -0.29
CA ALA A 78 1.97 5.55 -0.36
C ALA A 78 0.68 5.36 0.45
N HIS A 79 0.03 4.20 0.31
CA HIS A 79 -1.18 3.89 1.05
C HIS A 79 -0.95 3.85 2.57
N LEU A 80 0.14 3.21 3.01
CA LEU A 80 0.44 3.12 4.44
C LEU A 80 0.84 4.47 5.04
N LEU A 81 1.55 5.33 4.29
CA LEU A 81 1.84 6.70 4.71
C LEU A 81 0.58 7.54 4.83
N GLU A 82 -0.37 7.37 3.90
CA GLU A 82 -1.68 8.05 3.97
C GLU A 82 -2.45 7.59 5.22
N MET A 83 -2.50 6.29 5.49
CA MET A 83 -3.12 5.77 6.72
C MET A 83 -2.45 6.28 8.00
N ALA A 84 -1.14 6.52 7.96
CA ALA A 84 -0.38 7.10 9.07
C ALA A 84 -0.58 8.62 9.22
N GLY A 85 -1.28 9.26 8.28
CA GLY A 85 -1.50 10.71 8.26
C GLY A 85 -0.37 11.53 7.64
N ASP A 86 0.69 10.89 7.13
CA ASP A 86 1.77 11.59 6.41
C ASP A 86 1.39 11.78 4.94
N HIS A 87 0.44 12.68 4.70
CA HIS A 87 -0.11 12.95 3.38
C HIS A 87 0.94 13.47 2.39
N ALA A 88 1.95 14.21 2.89
CA ALA A 88 3.02 14.75 2.05
C ALA A 88 3.89 13.62 1.48
N ALA A 89 4.36 12.71 2.34
CA ALA A 89 5.15 11.56 1.90
C ALA A 89 4.30 10.58 1.07
N ALA A 90 3.04 10.35 1.46
CA ALA A 90 2.10 9.53 0.71
C ALA A 90 1.92 10.02 -0.72
N ARG A 91 1.70 11.33 -0.91
CA ARG A 91 1.56 11.95 -2.24
C ARG A 91 2.79 11.70 -3.10
N SER A 92 3.99 11.94 -2.57
CA SER A 92 5.23 11.72 -3.31
C SER A 92 5.41 10.26 -3.74
N ALA A 93 5.04 9.31 -2.87
CA ALA A 93 5.09 7.89 -3.16
C ALA A 93 4.04 7.48 -4.23
N TYR A 94 2.82 8.01 -4.18
CA TYR A 94 1.81 7.78 -5.21
C TYR A 94 2.27 8.26 -6.59
N GLN A 95 2.81 9.47 -6.67
CA GLN A 95 3.35 10.01 -7.92
C GLN A 95 4.53 9.19 -8.44
N LEU A 96 5.38 8.67 -7.55
CA LEU A 96 6.49 7.79 -7.96
C LEU A 96 5.97 6.46 -8.53
N ALA A 97 4.97 5.87 -7.87
CA ALA A 97 4.32 4.65 -8.34
C ALA A 97 3.68 4.87 -9.72
N ALA A 98 2.97 6.00 -9.92
CA ALA A 98 2.35 6.37 -11.19
C ALA A 98 3.40 6.46 -12.31
N ARG A 99 4.53 7.13 -12.08
CA ARG A 99 5.62 7.24 -13.07
C ARG A 99 6.25 5.90 -13.45
N ARG A 100 6.17 4.88 -12.58
CA ARG A 100 6.87 3.59 -12.74
C ARG A 100 5.98 2.48 -13.29
N THR A 101 4.65 2.59 -13.20
CA THR A 101 3.76 1.60 -13.83
C THR A 101 3.66 1.85 -15.33
N THR A 102 3.49 0.77 -16.11
CA THR A 102 3.24 0.82 -17.55
C THR A 102 1.74 0.77 -17.89
N SER A 103 0.87 0.64 -16.89
CA SER A 103 -0.58 0.52 -17.04
C SER A 103 -1.25 1.89 -16.95
N LEU A 104 -1.79 2.41 -18.06
CA LEU A 104 -2.47 3.71 -18.10
C LEU A 104 -3.65 3.85 -17.12
N PRO A 105 -4.51 2.83 -16.92
CA PRO A 105 -5.55 2.89 -15.88
C PRO A 105 -4.97 3.02 -14.47
N GLU A 106 -3.88 2.31 -14.18
CA GLU A 106 -3.23 2.34 -12.88
C GLU A 106 -2.52 3.68 -12.64
N GLN A 107 -1.87 4.25 -13.67
CA GLN A 107 -1.31 5.61 -13.61
C GLN A 107 -2.37 6.62 -13.20
N ARG A 108 -3.51 6.63 -13.91
CA ARG A 108 -4.63 7.54 -13.63
C ARG A 108 -5.16 7.39 -12.21
N TYR A 109 -5.29 6.15 -11.73
CA TYR A 109 -5.71 5.89 -10.36
C TYR A 109 -4.72 6.46 -9.34
N LEU A 110 -3.42 6.20 -9.51
CA LEU A 110 -2.37 6.65 -8.59
C LEU A 110 -2.22 8.17 -8.59
N ASP A 111 -2.30 8.81 -9.76
CA ASP A 111 -2.30 10.28 -9.87
C ASP A 111 -3.54 10.89 -9.21
N ALA A 112 -4.71 10.29 -9.38
CA ALA A 112 -5.92 10.73 -8.69
C ALA A 112 -5.80 10.60 -7.17
N ARG A 113 -5.17 9.53 -6.66
CA ARG A 113 -4.86 9.39 -5.22
C ARG A 113 -3.94 10.52 -4.74
N ALA A 114 -2.85 10.79 -5.47
CA ALA A 114 -1.93 11.87 -5.14
C ALA A 114 -2.62 13.24 -5.11
N ALA A 115 -3.46 13.54 -6.11
CA ALA A 115 -4.17 14.81 -6.20
C ALA A 115 -5.16 15.04 -5.04
N ARG A 116 -5.82 13.99 -4.54
CA ARG A 116 -6.71 14.10 -3.37
C ARG A 116 -5.99 14.56 -2.10
N LEU A 117 -4.69 14.29 -1.99
CA LEU A 117 -3.87 14.68 -0.84
C LEU A 117 -3.33 16.11 -0.96
N GLU A 118 -3.62 16.83 -2.04
CA GLU A 118 -3.23 18.25 -2.22
C GLU A 118 -4.21 19.24 -1.58
N GLU A 119 -5.43 18.82 -1.22
CA GLU A 119 -6.37 19.69 -0.53
C GLU A 119 -5.98 19.83 0.94
N PRO A 120 -5.65 21.05 1.43
CA PRO A 120 -5.51 21.26 2.86
C PRO A 120 -6.86 20.97 3.50
N ALA A 121 -6.86 20.19 4.59
CA ALA A 121 -8.04 19.94 5.41
C ALA A 121 -8.74 21.29 5.66
N ARG A 122 -9.84 21.53 4.94
CA ARG A 122 -10.65 22.73 5.12
C ARG A 122 -11.39 22.52 6.44
N GLN A 123 -10.76 22.94 7.54
CA GLN A 123 -11.42 23.09 8.82
C GLN A 123 -12.54 24.13 8.62
N PRO A 124 -13.82 23.79 8.87
CA PRO A 124 -14.88 24.79 8.88
C PRO A 124 -14.70 25.68 10.12
N ASP A 125 -14.69 27.00 9.90
CA ASP A 125 -14.85 28.02 10.95
C ASP A 125 -16.24 27.96 11.60
#